data_AF-A0A4Q3IW15-F1
#
_entry.id   AF-A0A4Q3IW15-F1
#
_cell.length_a   1.000
_cell.length_b   1.000
_cell.length_c   1.000
_cell.angle_alpha   90.00
_cell.angle_beta   90.00
_cell.angle_gamma   90.00
#
_symmetry.space_group_name_H-M   'P 1'
#
loop_
_entity.id
_entity.type
_entity.pdbx_description
1 polymer ?
#
loop_
_entity_poly.entity_id
_entity_poly.type
_entity_poly.pdbx_seq_one_letter_code
_entity_poly.pdbx_strand_id
1 'polypeptide(L)'
;GMSCRRESTACRARTVRRLVRSYGLDTLSILGGKTYRAGPLGEDFGQGLFQAEVDWLIAREWAHTAEDILWRRTKLGLRFSQGGEERLKDYLAEALSQRIAAA
;
A
#
# COMPACT_ATOMS: atom_id res chain seq x y z
N GLY A 1 8.33 14.58 -12.50
CA GLY A 1 7.60 13.37 -12.10
C GLY A 1 8.42 12.16 -12.47
N MET A 2 8.89 11.37 -11.50
CA MET A 2 9.64 10.14 -11.75
C MET A 2 8.75 8.96 -11.39
N SER A 3 7.95 8.51 -12.36
CA SER A 3 7.35 7.18 -12.34
C SER A 3 8.51 6.17 -12.43
N CYS A 4 8.99 5.71 -11.27
CA CYS A 4 9.99 4.66 -11.21
C CYS A 4 9.34 3.35 -11.65
N ARG A 5 9.79 2.80 -12.77
CA ARG A 5 9.29 1.53 -13.32
C ARG A 5 9.49 0.39 -12.30
N ARG A 6 8.34 -0.13 -11.86
CA ARG A 6 7.95 -1.35 -11.13
C ARG A 6 8.90 -2.08 -10.17
N GLU A 7 10.21 -2.17 -10.36
CA GLU A 7 11.05 -3.11 -9.58
C GLU A 7 12.49 -2.66 -9.28
N SER A 8 12.83 -1.37 -9.43
CA SER A 8 14.18 -0.91 -9.09
C SER A 8 14.44 -0.90 -7.57
N THR A 9 15.61 -1.41 -7.14
CA THR A 9 16.06 -1.43 -5.72
C THR A 9 15.98 -0.05 -5.06
N ALA A 10 16.20 1.02 -5.82
CA ALA A 10 16.09 2.40 -5.36
C ALA A 10 14.64 2.82 -5.04
N CYS A 11 13.66 2.42 -5.87
CA CYS A 11 12.24 2.67 -5.59
C CYS A 11 11.83 1.98 -4.30
N ARG A 12 12.24 0.72 -4.13
CA ARG A 12 11.98 -0.07 -2.94
C ARG A 12 12.59 0.53 -1.68
N ALA A 13 13.83 1.00 -1.72
CA ALA A 13 14.46 1.69 -0.60
C ALA A 13 13.73 2.98 -0.21
N ARG A 14 13.21 3.74 -1.18
CA ARG A 14 12.38 4.92 -0.91
C ARG A 14 11.05 4.55 -0.24
N THR A 15 10.39 3.49 -0.70
CA THR A 15 9.16 2.96 -0.09
C THR A 15 9.41 2.50 1.34
N VAL A 16 10.45 1.71 1.59
CA VAL A 16 10.79 1.24 2.95
C VAL A 16 11.05 2.44 3.88
N ARG A 17 11.82 3.45 3.44
CA ARG A 17 12.04 4.66 4.25
C ARG A 17 10.76 5.45 4.52
N ARG A 18 9.79 5.43 3.60
CA ARG A 18 8.47 6.05 3.83
C ARG A 18 7.70 5.24 4.88
N LEU A 19 7.59 3.93 4.70
CA LEU A 19 6.88 3.04 5.61
C LEU A 19 7.44 3.13 7.03
N VAL A 20 8.76 3.08 7.21
CA VAL A 20 9.40 3.20 8.54
C VAL A 20 9.04 4.52 9.24
N ARG A 21 8.93 5.62 8.49
CA ARG A 21 8.54 6.93 9.06
C ARG A 21 7.06 7.01 9.41
N SER A 22 6.21 6.26 8.73
CA SER A 22 4.76 6.25 8.95
C SER A 22 4.32 5.23 10.01
N TYR A 23 4.91 4.04 10.00
CA TYR A 23 4.44 2.85 10.72
C TYR A 23 5.49 2.28 11.69
N GLY A 24 6.72 2.80 11.72
CA GLY A 24 7.76 2.29 12.62
C GLY A 24 8.02 0.80 12.43
N LEU A 25 7.98 0.04 13.54
CA LEU A 25 8.20 -1.42 13.55
C LEU A 25 7.14 -2.21 12.79
N ASP A 26 5.92 -1.68 12.65
CA ASP A 26 4.85 -2.35 11.88
C ASP A 26 5.18 -2.46 10.39
N THR A 27 6.15 -1.68 9.92
CA THR A 27 6.75 -1.85 8.59
C THR A 27 7.23 -3.28 8.36
N LEU A 28 7.75 -3.97 9.39
CA LEU A 28 8.15 -5.37 9.25
C LEU A 28 6.96 -6.27 8.93
N SER A 29 5.81 -6.01 9.54
CA SER A 29 4.57 -6.74 9.25
C SER A 29 4.06 -6.44 7.83
N ILE A 30 4.12 -5.18 7.41
CA ILE A 30 3.75 -4.75 6.04
C ILE A 30 4.63 -5.43 4.98
N LEU A 31 5.92 -5.61 5.25
CA LEU A 31 6.88 -6.17 4.29
C LEU A 31 6.94 -7.71 4.24
N GLY A 32 6.01 -8.41 4.92
CA GLY A 32 5.95 -9.87 4.91
C GLY A 32 6.68 -10.55 6.08
N GLY A 33 6.90 -9.85 7.19
CA GLY A 33 7.39 -10.42 8.45
C GLY A 33 8.89 -10.24 8.73
N LYS A 34 9.37 -10.87 9.81
CA LYS A 34 10.73 -10.73 10.38
C LYS A 34 11.87 -11.23 9.47
N THR A 35 11.56 -11.90 8.36
CA THR A 35 12.59 -12.42 7.45
C THR A 35 13.07 -11.32 6.52
N TYR A 36 14.39 -11.11 6.49
CA TYR A 36 15.09 -10.10 5.68
C TYR A 36 14.89 -10.25 4.15
N ARG A 37 14.26 -11.35 3.71
CA ARG A 37 13.79 -11.54 2.34
C ARG A 37 12.46 -10.82 2.19
N ALA A 38 12.55 -9.63 1.60
CA ALA A 38 11.43 -8.92 0.99
C ALA A 38 10.37 -9.84 0.39
N GLY A 39 9.22 -10.03 1.02
CA GLY A 39 8.09 -10.65 0.34
C GLY A 39 7.65 -9.81 -0.86
N PRO A 40 6.87 -10.38 -1.80
CA PRO A 40 6.27 -9.60 -2.86
C PRO A 40 5.40 -8.50 -2.24
N LEU A 41 5.62 -7.24 -2.62
CA LEU A 41 4.79 -6.11 -2.20
C LEU A 41 3.41 -6.11 -2.88
N GLY A 42 3.24 -6.96 -3.90
CA GLY A 42 2.06 -7.03 -4.75
C GLY A 42 2.00 -5.88 -5.75
N GLU A 43 0.78 -5.48 -6.11
CA GLU A 43 0.56 -4.40 -7.07
C GLU A 43 1.10 -3.04 -6.58
N ASP A 44 1.67 -2.25 -7.52
CA ASP A 44 2.04 -0.85 -7.31
C ASP A 44 0.91 0.07 -7.82
N PHE A 45 0.21 0.71 -6.88
CA PHE A 45 -0.83 1.68 -7.20
C PHE A 45 -0.25 3.05 -7.55
N GLY A 46 1.00 3.30 -7.15
CA GLY A 46 1.75 4.53 -7.42
C GLY A 46 2.29 5.17 -6.15
N GLN A 47 3.29 6.05 -6.33
CA GLN A 47 3.91 6.84 -5.24
C GLN A 47 4.47 6.02 -4.06
N GLY A 48 4.72 4.73 -4.27
CA GLY A 48 5.17 3.82 -3.22
C GLY A 48 4.05 3.34 -2.30
N LEU A 49 2.79 3.38 -2.76
CA LEU A 49 1.68 2.63 -2.18
C LEU A 49 1.59 1.28 -2.88
N PHE A 50 1.75 0.22 -2.10
CA PHE A 50 1.71 -1.15 -2.59
C PHE A 50 0.57 -1.92 -1.92
N GLN A 51 0.14 -3.00 -2.58
CA GLN A 51 -0.87 -3.93 -2.07
C GLN A 51 -0.65 -4.35 -0.62
N ALA A 52 0.58 -4.73 -0.25
CA ALA A 52 0.86 -5.17 1.12
C ALA A 52 0.59 -4.10 2.19
N GLU A 53 0.77 -2.82 1.85
CA GLU A 53 0.42 -1.71 2.74
C GLU A 53 -1.10 -1.52 2.81
N VAL A 54 -1.79 -1.62 1.67
CA VAL A 54 -3.26 -1.53 1.60
C VAL A 54 -3.90 -2.63 2.44
N ASP A 55 -3.43 -3.87 2.32
CA ASP A 55 -3.93 -5.01 3.10
C ASP A 55 -3.73 -4.82 4.59
N TRP A 56 -2.59 -4.25 4.99
CA TRP A 56 -2.32 -3.90 6.37
C TRP A 56 -3.29 -2.83 6.88
N LEU A 57 -3.59 -1.81 6.07
CA LEU A 57 -4.54 -0.74 6.42
C LEU A 57 -5.99 -1.25 6.53
N ILE A 58 -6.41 -2.14 5.64
CA ILE A 58 -7.73 -2.79 5.73
C ILE A 58 -7.81 -3.62 7.02
N ALA A 59 -6.77 -4.43 7.29
CA ALA A 59 -6.79 -5.38 8.39
C ALA A 59 -6.65 -4.75 9.78
N ARG A 60 -5.88 -3.66 9.91
CA ARG A 60 -5.52 -3.07 11.22
C ARG A 60 -6.08 -1.68 11.47
N GLU A 61 -6.40 -0.93 10.42
CA GLU A 61 -6.88 0.45 10.55
C GLU A 61 -8.30 0.67 9.97
N TRP A 62 -8.98 -0.41 9.58
CA TRP A 62 -10.34 -0.41 9.00
C TRP A 62 -10.50 0.54 7.82
N ALA A 63 -9.47 0.66 6.98
CA ALA A 63 -9.55 1.47 5.76
C ALA A 63 -10.44 0.76 4.72
N HIS A 64 -11.59 1.34 4.41
CA HIS A 64 -12.54 0.76 3.43
C HIS A 64 -12.62 1.54 2.11
N THR A 65 -12.09 2.76 2.08
CA THR A 65 -12.17 3.63 0.89
C THR A 65 -10.78 4.08 0.44
N ALA A 66 -10.63 4.36 -0.85
CA ALA A 66 -9.42 4.94 -1.39
C ALA A 66 -9.14 6.31 -0.73
N GLU A 67 -10.20 7.05 -0.41
CA GLU A 67 -10.12 8.34 0.26
C GLU A 67 -9.50 8.22 1.67
N ASP A 68 -9.89 7.20 2.45
CA ASP A 68 -9.30 6.95 3.77
C ASP A 68 -7.80 6.66 3.67
N ILE A 69 -7.42 5.82 2.71
CA ILE A 69 -6.02 5.47 2.48
C ILE A 69 -5.24 6.69 2.01
N LEU A 70 -5.70 7.38 0.98
CA LEU A 70 -4.95 8.44 0.30
C LEU A 70 -4.87 9.74 1.10
N TRP A 71 -5.92 10.10 1.84
CA TRP A 71 -6.01 11.41 2.51
C TRP A 71 -5.83 11.35 4.02
N ARG A 72 -6.30 10.29 4.69
CA ARG A 72 -6.22 10.19 6.16
C ARG A 72 -4.97 9.48 6.62
N ARG A 73 -4.66 8.30 6.06
CA ARG A 73 -3.58 7.42 6.56
C ARG A 73 -2.23 7.68 5.92
N THR A 74 -2.19 7.76 4.60
CA THR A 74 -0.92 7.85 3.87
C THR A 74 -0.56 9.25 3.41
N LYS A 75 -1.57 10.13 3.22
CA LYS A 75 -1.44 11.49 2.65
C LYS A 75 -0.78 11.51 1.27
N LEU A 76 -0.94 10.43 0.49
CA LEU A 76 -0.41 10.32 -0.88
C LEU A 76 -1.32 10.97 -1.93
N GLY A 77 -2.56 11.32 -1.59
CA GLY A 77 -3.56 11.85 -2.52
C GLY A 77 -3.07 13.02 -3.39
N LEU A 78 -2.23 13.92 -2.85
CA LEU A 78 -1.70 15.08 -3.58
C LEU A 78 -0.83 14.74 -4.80
N ARG A 79 -0.31 13.51 -4.88
CA ARG A 79 0.60 13.07 -5.95
C ARG A 79 0.11 11.82 -6.66
N PHE A 80 -1.09 11.37 -6.32
CA PHE A 80 -1.66 10.14 -6.85
C PHE A 80 -2.27 10.42 -8.22
N SER A 81 -2.02 9.53 -9.18
CA SER A 81 -2.62 9.62 -10.50
C SER A 81 -4.05 9.08 -10.45
N GLN A 82 -4.96 9.67 -11.22
CA GLN A 82 -6.35 9.21 -11.33
C GLN A 82 -6.44 7.71 -11.67
N GLY A 83 -5.69 7.24 -12.68
CA GLY A 83 -5.70 5.81 -13.02
C GLY A 83 -5.10 4.89 -11.95
N GLY A 84 -4.29 5.43 -11.02
CA GLY A 84 -3.82 4.69 -9.84
C GLY A 84 -4.89 4.61 -8.77
N GLU A 85 -5.66 5.69 -8.59
CA GLU A 85 -6.79 5.75 -7.67
C GLU A 85 -7.92 4.80 -8.10
N GLU A 86 -8.22 4.72 -9.39
CA GLU A 86 -9.20 3.77 -9.93
C GLU A 86 -8.80 2.32 -9.64
N ARG A 87 -7.55 1.93 -9.92
CA ARG A 87 -7.06 0.59 -9.58
C ARG A 87 -7.11 0.30 -8.07
N LEU A 88 -6.84 1.30 -7.24
CA LEU A 88 -6.96 1.15 -5.78
C LEU A 88 -8.42 0.94 -5.36
N LYS A 89 -9.37 1.66 -5.98
CA LYS A 89 -10.81 1.50 -5.73
C LYS A 89 -11.29 0.10 -6.12
N ASP A 90 -10.89 -0.38 -7.30
CA ASP A 90 -11.22 -1.72 -7.78
C ASP A 90 -10.67 -2.80 -6.84
N TYR A 91 -9.39 -2.66 -6.45
CA TYR A 91 -8.76 -3.57 -5.49
C TYR A 91 -9.48 -3.61 -4.13
N LEU A 92 -9.84 -2.45 -3.60
CA LEU A 92 -10.57 -2.35 -2.32
C LEU A 92 -11.94 -3.03 -2.39
N ALA A 93 -12.68 -2.82 -3.48
CA ALA A 93 -13.99 -3.44 -3.67
C ALA A 93 -13.88 -4.98 -3.67
N GLU A 94 -12.89 -5.52 -4.39
CA GLU A 94 -12.63 -6.95 -4.44
C GLU A 94 -12.19 -7.49 -3.08
N ALA A 95 -11.17 -6.88 -2.45
CA ALA A 95 -10.62 -7.34 -1.18
C ALA A 95 -11.65 -7.32 -0.04
N LEU A 96 -12.49 -6.28 0.02
CA LEU A 96 -13.56 -6.20 1.03
C LEU A 96 -14.67 -7.23 0.76
N SER A 97 -15.05 -7.42 -0.50
CA SER A 97 -16.03 -8.45 -0.87
C SER A 97 -15.56 -9.85 -0.47
N GLN A 98 -14.29 -10.18 -0.75
CA GLN A 98 -13.70 -11.46 -0.36
C GLN A 98 -13.66 -11.64 1.16
N ARG A 99 -13.37 -10.59 1.93
CA ARG A 99 -13.35 -10.64 3.39
C ARG A 99 -14.74 -10.82 4.00
N ILE A 100 -15.76 -10.20 3.41
CA ILE A 100 -17.16 -10.42 3.81
C ILE A 100 -17.59 -11.85 3.49
N ALA A 101 -17.22 -12.38 2.32
CA ALA A 101 -17.55 -13.75 1.92
C ALA A 101 -16.83 -14.82 2.75
N ALA A 102 -15.65 -14.50 3.30
CA ALA A 102 -14.86 -15.40 4.14
C ALA A 102 -15.22 -15.34 5.64
N ALA A 103 -16.14 -14.45 6.04
CA ALA A 103 -16.64 -14.28 7.41
C ALA A 103 -17.95 -15.05 7.62
#